data_AF-A0A650GCM7-F1
#
_entry.id   AF-A0A650GCM7-F1
#
_cell.length_a   1.000
_cell.length_b   1.000
_cell.length_c   1.000
_cell.angle_alpha   90.00
_cell.angle_beta   90.00
_cell.angle_gamma   90.00
#
_symmetry.space_group_name_H-M   'P 1'
#
loop_
_entity.id
_entity.type
_entity.pdbx_description
1 polymer ?
#
loop_
_entity_poly.entity_id
_entity_poly.type
_entity_poly.pdbx_seq_one_letter_code
_entity_poly.pdbx_strand_id
1 'polypeptide(L)'
;MERKAMSMEHRKYLRHSAAIPITVSLIDESLTNLQFLSNVSSGGLAFKSENPWEDGKTVTISFPLPYDFSSDLLKVYGRVVWCRYIESDQYDIGVEFLQSAETAVDTVFLVEKLYAQLEQQEEEQTFWLPHITVAAVIETEGRFLLVEEDVNGMAVFNQPAGHLDKSESITNAVIRETLEETAWHFTPTEIIGIYQYTNPLNDTTYLRIVFCGKHHDYSPDLPLDKEIIRTVWMTREEIIEQPLRSPMVLRAIDDYLNGVRYPLNIITML
;
A
#
# COMPACT_ATOMS: atom_id res chain seq x y z
N MET A 1 28.86 -53.97 15.48
CA MET A 1 27.73 -53.01 15.55
C MET A 1 27.44 -52.55 14.14
N GLU A 2 26.48 -53.22 13.51
CA GLU A 2 26.02 -52.95 12.16
C GLU A 2 25.15 -51.69 12.17
N ARG A 3 25.49 -50.68 11.36
CA ARG A 3 24.54 -49.64 10.96
C ARG A 3 23.75 -50.17 9.78
N LYS A 4 22.53 -50.64 10.07
CA LYS A 4 21.54 -51.06 9.08
C LYS A 4 21.15 -49.87 8.20
N ALA A 5 21.17 -50.11 6.91
CA ALA A 5 20.76 -49.20 5.84
C ALA A 5 19.30 -48.74 6.02
N MET A 6 19.07 -47.43 5.92
CA MET A 6 17.77 -46.90 5.51
C MET A 6 17.75 -46.88 3.98
N SER A 7 16.83 -47.68 3.45
CA SER A 7 16.48 -47.82 2.04
C SER A 7 16.39 -46.47 1.31
N MET A 8 17.26 -46.28 0.32
CA MET A 8 17.01 -45.35 -0.78
C MET A 8 15.89 -45.94 -1.64
N GLU A 9 14.63 -45.60 -1.34
CA GLU A 9 13.59 -45.73 -2.34
C GLU A 9 13.94 -44.79 -3.52
N HIS A 10 14.10 -45.39 -4.69
CA HIS A 10 14.35 -44.69 -5.95
C HIS A 10 13.21 -43.68 -6.19
N ARG A 11 13.51 -42.40 -5.99
CA ARG A 11 12.55 -41.31 -6.16
C ARG A 11 12.31 -41.10 -7.66
N LYS A 12 11.05 -41.22 -8.08
CA LYS A 12 10.65 -41.36 -9.49
C LYS A 12 10.68 -40.04 -10.29
N TYR A 13 10.62 -38.87 -9.64
CA TYR A 13 10.50 -37.56 -10.31
C TYR A 13 11.21 -36.40 -9.58
N LEU A 14 11.72 -35.40 -10.32
CA LEU A 14 12.30 -34.16 -9.81
C LEU A 14 11.20 -33.21 -9.28
N ARG A 15 11.48 -32.48 -8.20
CA ARG A 15 10.56 -31.50 -7.59
C ARG A 15 10.99 -30.07 -7.88
N HIS A 16 10.02 -29.21 -8.16
CA HIS A 16 10.16 -27.75 -8.23
C HIS A 16 9.49 -27.14 -6.99
N SER A 17 10.20 -26.23 -6.30
CA SER A 17 9.67 -25.50 -5.13
C SER A 17 8.91 -24.28 -5.64
N ALA A 18 7.64 -24.14 -5.27
CA ALA A 18 6.79 -23.04 -5.73
C ALA A 18 5.87 -22.61 -4.59
N ALA A 19 5.90 -21.33 -4.20
CA ALA A 19 5.07 -20.76 -3.13
C ALA A 19 3.80 -20.09 -3.71
N ILE A 20 3.09 -20.82 -4.57
CA ILE A 20 1.94 -20.31 -5.31
C ILE A 20 0.69 -20.45 -4.45
N PRO A 21 -0.15 -19.40 -4.29
CA PRO A 21 -1.44 -19.56 -3.64
C PRO A 21 -2.35 -20.47 -4.48
N ILE A 22 -3.03 -21.39 -3.81
CA ILE A 22 -3.96 -22.33 -4.44
C ILE A 22 -5.26 -22.38 -3.66
N THR A 23 -6.35 -22.70 -4.32
CA THR A 23 -7.59 -23.13 -3.68
C THR A 23 -7.81 -24.59 -4.00
N VAL A 24 -8.04 -25.42 -2.98
CA VAL A 24 -8.33 -26.84 -3.16
C VAL A 24 -9.78 -27.09 -2.77
N SER A 25 -10.52 -27.78 -3.63
CA SER A 25 -11.93 -28.14 -3.45
C SER A 25 -12.14 -29.61 -3.80
N LEU A 26 -13.13 -30.24 -3.16
CA LEU A 26 -13.58 -31.58 -3.54
C LEU A 26 -14.45 -31.46 -4.79
N ILE A 27 -14.33 -32.41 -5.72
CA ILE A 27 -15.05 -32.37 -7.00
C ILE A 27 -16.59 -32.36 -6.82
N ASP A 28 -17.10 -32.80 -5.67
CA ASP A 28 -18.53 -32.88 -5.34
C ASP A 28 -18.98 -31.95 -4.18
N GLU A 29 -18.10 -31.11 -3.62
CA GLU A 29 -18.45 -30.23 -2.49
C GLU A 29 -17.82 -28.83 -2.63
N SER A 30 -18.58 -27.80 -2.32
CA SER A 30 -18.17 -26.39 -2.38
C SER A 30 -17.33 -25.93 -1.18
N LEU A 31 -16.41 -26.75 -0.70
CA LEU A 31 -15.45 -26.34 0.34
C LEU A 31 -14.22 -25.75 -0.35
N THR A 32 -14.07 -24.43 -0.29
CA THR A 32 -12.91 -23.70 -0.78
C THR A 32 -12.09 -23.18 0.39
N ASN A 33 -10.90 -23.76 0.60
CA ASN A 33 -9.91 -23.21 1.52
C ASN A 33 -8.68 -22.75 0.73
N LEU A 34 -8.21 -21.53 1.01
CA LEU A 34 -6.97 -20.99 0.47
C LEU A 34 -5.79 -21.72 1.11
N GLN A 35 -4.88 -22.23 0.30
CA GLN A 35 -3.67 -22.94 0.71
C GLN A 35 -2.47 -22.45 -0.12
N PHE A 36 -1.28 -22.92 0.22
CA PHE A 36 -0.06 -22.63 -0.55
C PHE A 36 0.57 -23.93 -1.04
N LEU A 37 0.95 -23.93 -2.32
CA LEU A 37 1.74 -24.98 -2.91
C LEU A 37 3.09 -25.06 -2.20
N SER A 38 3.57 -26.28 -1.96
CA SER A 38 4.88 -26.54 -1.36
C SER A 38 5.88 -27.03 -2.39
N ASN A 39 5.46 -27.96 -3.26
CA ASN A 39 6.25 -28.44 -4.39
C ASN A 39 5.38 -29.11 -5.46
N VAL A 40 5.90 -29.18 -6.68
CA VAL A 40 5.29 -29.88 -7.83
C VAL A 40 6.31 -30.78 -8.52
N SER A 41 5.84 -31.91 -9.07
CA SER A 41 6.61 -32.85 -9.89
C SER A 41 5.71 -33.44 -10.98
N SER A 42 6.27 -34.20 -11.93
CA SER A 42 5.45 -34.92 -12.92
C SER A 42 4.55 -36.02 -12.33
N GLY A 43 4.76 -36.43 -11.07
CA GLY A 43 3.89 -37.38 -10.38
C GLY A 43 2.75 -36.74 -9.60
N GLY A 44 2.73 -35.41 -9.43
CA GLY A 44 1.81 -34.74 -8.52
C GLY A 44 2.41 -33.55 -7.80
N LEU A 45 1.67 -33.01 -6.84
CA LEU A 45 2.07 -31.86 -6.03
C LEU A 45 1.83 -32.10 -4.54
N ALA A 46 2.38 -31.21 -3.71
CA ALA A 46 2.10 -31.16 -2.29
C ALA A 46 1.80 -29.74 -1.82
N PHE A 47 0.92 -29.61 -0.84
CA PHE A 47 0.53 -28.35 -0.21
C PHE A 47 0.30 -28.53 1.29
N LYS A 48 0.38 -27.44 2.06
CA LYS A 48 0.04 -27.45 3.48
C LYS A 48 -1.43 -27.10 3.70
N SER A 49 -2.07 -27.68 4.70
CA SER A 49 -3.48 -27.45 5.05
C SER A 49 -3.67 -27.46 6.57
N GLU A 50 -4.52 -26.58 7.09
CA GLU A 50 -4.94 -26.61 8.51
C GLU A 50 -5.90 -27.79 8.79
N ASN A 51 -6.60 -28.26 7.76
CA ASN A 51 -7.53 -29.38 7.86
C ASN A 51 -6.93 -30.64 7.24
N PRO A 52 -7.16 -31.83 7.83
CA PRO A 52 -6.75 -33.10 7.21
C PRO A 52 -7.59 -33.40 5.97
N TRP A 53 -7.00 -34.13 5.01
CA TRP A 53 -7.68 -34.61 3.81
C TRP A 53 -7.70 -36.13 3.77
N GLU A 54 -8.86 -36.70 3.41
CA GLU A 54 -9.02 -38.15 3.29
C GLU A 54 -8.25 -38.71 2.08
N ASP A 55 -7.55 -39.83 2.30
CA ASP A 55 -6.83 -40.54 1.24
C ASP A 55 -7.79 -41.05 0.16
N GLY A 56 -7.38 -40.95 -1.10
CA GLY A 56 -8.17 -41.38 -2.26
C GLY A 56 -9.23 -40.38 -2.74
N LYS A 57 -9.47 -39.27 -2.04
CA LYS A 57 -10.42 -38.22 -2.50
C LYS A 57 -9.90 -37.50 -3.73
N THR A 58 -10.81 -37.19 -4.65
CA THR A 58 -10.50 -36.42 -5.85
C THR A 58 -10.74 -34.93 -5.62
N VAL A 59 -9.73 -34.13 -5.98
CA VAL A 59 -9.68 -32.70 -5.70
C VAL A 59 -9.47 -31.91 -6.97
N THR A 60 -10.01 -30.70 -6.99
CA THR A 60 -9.72 -29.66 -7.98
C THR A 60 -8.88 -28.59 -7.31
N ILE A 61 -7.73 -28.33 -7.91
CA ILE A 61 -6.78 -27.29 -7.51
C ILE A 61 -6.92 -26.15 -8.50
N SER A 62 -7.28 -24.97 -7.99
CA SER A 62 -7.45 -23.75 -8.76
C SER A 62 -6.47 -22.69 -8.26
N PHE A 63 -6.12 -21.72 -9.11
CA PHE A 63 -5.17 -20.65 -8.79
C PHE A 63 -5.91 -19.30 -8.75
N PRO A 64 -5.92 -18.58 -7.61
CA PRO A 64 -6.66 -17.33 -7.46
C PRO A 64 -5.90 -16.16 -8.11
N LEU A 65 -6.18 -15.90 -9.38
CA LEU A 65 -5.56 -14.81 -10.14
C LEU A 65 -6.30 -13.47 -9.92
N PRO A 66 -5.59 -12.31 -9.92
CA PRO A 66 -6.17 -11.00 -9.58
C PRO A 66 -7.09 -10.36 -10.64
N TYR A 67 -7.50 -11.08 -11.68
CA TYR A 67 -8.42 -10.60 -12.72
C TYR A 67 -9.32 -11.75 -13.17
N ASP A 68 -10.47 -11.43 -13.76
CA ASP A 68 -11.50 -12.36 -14.27
C ASP A 68 -11.03 -13.13 -15.53
N PHE A 69 -9.79 -13.64 -15.51
CA PHE A 69 -9.36 -14.73 -16.38
C PHE A 69 -10.26 -15.91 -16.07
N SER A 70 -10.88 -16.52 -17.08
CA SER A 70 -11.81 -17.63 -16.84
C SER A 70 -11.12 -18.71 -16.01
N SER A 71 -11.51 -18.80 -14.74
CA SER A 71 -10.90 -19.66 -13.72
C SER A 71 -10.94 -21.15 -14.07
N ASP A 72 -11.67 -21.51 -15.12
CA ASP A 72 -11.79 -22.86 -15.66
C ASP A 72 -10.59 -23.31 -16.52
N LEU A 73 -9.77 -22.40 -17.04
CA LEU A 73 -8.63 -22.75 -17.92
C LEU A 73 -7.37 -23.18 -17.15
N LEU A 74 -7.27 -22.85 -15.86
CA LEU A 74 -6.09 -23.12 -15.02
C LEU A 74 -6.49 -23.96 -13.82
N LYS A 75 -6.95 -25.19 -14.09
CA LYS A 75 -7.30 -26.17 -13.06
C LYS A 75 -6.43 -27.40 -13.18
N VAL A 76 -6.05 -27.93 -12.03
CA VAL A 76 -5.35 -29.22 -11.93
C VAL A 76 -6.22 -30.17 -11.13
N TYR A 77 -6.52 -31.32 -11.74
CA TYR A 77 -7.27 -32.39 -11.07
C TYR A 77 -6.31 -33.41 -10.50
N GLY A 78 -6.58 -33.83 -9.28
CA GLY A 78 -5.74 -34.80 -8.60
C GLY A 78 -6.47 -35.66 -7.60
N ARG A 79 -5.77 -36.65 -7.07
CA ARG A 79 -6.24 -37.54 -6.01
C ARG A 79 -5.29 -37.45 -4.83
N VAL A 80 -5.83 -37.26 -3.63
CA VAL A 80 -5.04 -37.31 -2.39
C VAL A 80 -4.44 -38.71 -2.26
N VAL A 81 -3.12 -38.79 -2.07
CA VAL A 81 -2.36 -40.04 -1.93
C VAL A 81 -1.69 -40.17 -0.56
N TRP A 82 -1.59 -39.07 0.18
CA TRP A 82 -1.19 -39.08 1.59
C TRP A 82 -1.57 -37.75 2.25
N CYS A 83 -1.83 -37.80 3.55
CA CYS A 83 -2.04 -36.66 4.45
C CYS A 83 -1.22 -36.92 5.71
N ARG A 84 -0.26 -36.05 6.01
CA ARG A 84 0.68 -36.21 7.12
C ARG A 84 0.61 -35.01 8.04
N TYR A 85 0.39 -35.25 9.32
CA TYR A 85 0.49 -34.20 10.31
C TYR A 85 1.93 -33.66 10.39
N ILE A 86 2.07 -32.34 10.45
CA ILE A 86 3.31 -31.61 10.67
C ILE A 86 3.16 -30.71 11.91
N GLU A 87 4.26 -30.09 12.36
CA GLU A 87 4.23 -29.20 13.52
C GLU A 87 3.30 -27.99 13.30
N SER A 88 2.73 -27.44 14.39
CA SER A 88 1.83 -26.28 14.41
C SER A 88 0.41 -26.50 13.86
N ASP A 89 -0.22 -27.64 14.18
CA ASP A 89 -1.61 -27.96 13.78
C ASP A 89 -1.84 -27.91 12.25
N GLN A 90 -0.82 -28.24 11.47
CA GLN A 90 -0.88 -28.29 10.01
C GLN A 90 -0.69 -29.71 9.48
N TYR A 91 -1.14 -29.94 8.26
CA TYR A 91 -0.99 -31.18 7.51
C TYR A 91 -0.27 -30.90 6.20
N ASP A 92 0.72 -31.73 5.86
CA ASP A 92 1.30 -31.83 4.53
C ASP A 92 0.46 -32.83 3.73
N ILE A 93 -0.09 -32.39 2.60
CA ILE A 93 -1.00 -33.17 1.75
C ILE A 93 -0.34 -33.42 0.42
N GLY A 94 -0.27 -34.68 0.00
CA GLY A 94 0.21 -35.08 -1.32
C GLY A 94 -0.93 -35.43 -2.25
N VAL A 95 -0.86 -34.91 -3.47
CA VAL A 95 -1.86 -35.12 -4.52
C VAL A 95 -1.18 -35.66 -5.77
N GLU A 96 -1.65 -36.80 -6.27
CA GLU A 96 -1.28 -37.36 -7.57
C GLU A 96 -2.17 -36.78 -8.67
N PHE A 97 -1.60 -36.41 -9.82
CA PHE A 97 -2.37 -35.84 -10.93
C PHE A 97 -3.26 -36.88 -11.63
N LEU A 98 -4.50 -36.49 -11.94
CA LEU A 98 -5.44 -37.31 -12.72
C LEU A 98 -5.39 -36.99 -14.23
N GLN A 99 -4.86 -35.82 -14.58
CA GLN A 99 -4.54 -35.42 -15.96
C GLN A 99 -3.12 -35.84 -16.34
N SER A 100 -2.74 -35.68 -17.62
CA SER A 100 -1.36 -35.95 -18.04
C SER A 100 -0.38 -35.08 -17.25
N ALA A 101 0.74 -35.68 -16.85
CA ALA A 101 1.79 -35.03 -16.08
C ALA A 101 2.31 -33.75 -16.75
N GLU A 102 2.47 -33.78 -18.08
CA GLU A 102 2.90 -32.66 -18.90
C GLU A 102 1.95 -31.47 -18.75
N THR A 103 0.64 -31.67 -18.93
CA THR A 103 -0.36 -30.61 -18.82
C THR A 103 -0.48 -30.03 -17.41
N ALA A 104 -0.39 -30.87 -16.36
CA ALA A 104 -0.44 -30.39 -14.98
C ALA A 104 0.79 -29.55 -14.62
N VAL A 105 1.99 -30.02 -14.97
CA VAL A 105 3.24 -29.30 -14.69
C VAL A 105 3.31 -28.00 -15.49
N ASP A 106 2.93 -28.02 -16.77
CA ASP A 106 2.90 -26.83 -17.62
C ASP A 106 1.91 -25.77 -17.08
N THR A 107 0.75 -26.20 -16.57
CA THR A 107 -0.23 -25.31 -15.95
C THR A 107 0.35 -24.63 -14.71
N VAL A 108 0.97 -25.40 -13.81
CA VAL A 108 1.58 -24.85 -12.59
C VAL A 108 2.72 -23.90 -12.94
N PHE A 109 3.54 -24.23 -13.94
CA PHE A 109 4.65 -23.39 -14.38
C PHE A 109 4.17 -22.11 -15.08
N LEU A 110 3.10 -22.18 -15.86
CA LEU A 110 2.48 -20.99 -16.46
C LEU A 110 1.94 -20.06 -15.38
N VAL A 111 1.28 -20.61 -14.36
CA VAL A 111 0.78 -19.84 -13.21
C VAL A 111 1.93 -19.23 -12.42
N GLU A 112 3.01 -19.97 -12.17
CA GLU A 112 4.21 -19.46 -11.50
C GLU A 112 4.80 -18.26 -12.24
N LYS A 113 4.91 -18.36 -13.57
CA LYS A 113 5.36 -17.26 -14.42
C LYS A 113 4.42 -16.06 -14.38
N LEU A 114 3.11 -16.30 -14.35
CA LEU A 114 2.12 -15.23 -14.25
C LEU A 114 2.24 -14.49 -12.91
N TYR A 115 2.35 -15.19 -11.79
CA TYR A 115 2.59 -14.55 -10.48
C TYR A 115 3.93 -13.80 -10.46
N ALA A 116 5.01 -14.39 -10.98
CA ALA A 116 6.30 -13.71 -11.07
C ALA A 116 6.25 -12.46 -11.97
N GLN A 117 5.46 -12.47 -13.05
CA GLN A 117 5.23 -11.30 -13.90
C GLN A 117 4.38 -10.24 -13.20
N LEU A 118 3.38 -10.63 -12.41
CA LEU A 118 2.58 -9.71 -11.61
C LEU A 118 3.43 -9.05 -10.52
N GLU A 119 4.26 -9.82 -9.82
CA GLU A 119 5.24 -9.31 -8.84
C GLU A 119 6.27 -8.38 -9.51
N GLN A 120 6.79 -8.75 -10.68
CA GLN A 120 7.70 -7.90 -11.46
C GLN A 120 7.02 -6.64 -11.99
N GLN A 121 5.73 -6.68 -12.35
CA GLN A 121 4.97 -5.49 -12.73
C GLN A 121 4.72 -4.56 -11.54
N GLU A 122 4.51 -5.10 -10.35
CA GLU A 122 4.45 -4.31 -9.11
C GLU A 122 5.80 -3.68 -8.75
N GLU A 123 6.93 -4.37 -9.01
CA GLU A 123 8.27 -3.84 -8.74
C GLU A 123 8.82 -2.89 -9.84
N GLU A 124 8.50 -3.11 -11.13
CA GLU A 124 8.96 -2.26 -12.26
C GLU A 124 8.08 -1.03 -12.54
N GLN A 125 6.91 -0.90 -11.90
CA GLN A 125 6.10 0.33 -11.95
C GLN A 125 6.31 1.19 -10.69
N THR A 126 7.53 1.70 -10.51
CA THR A 126 7.66 3.01 -9.86
C THR A 126 7.16 4.07 -10.84
N PHE A 127 5.84 4.21 -10.94
CA PHE A 127 5.26 5.33 -11.66
C PHE A 127 5.76 6.61 -11.01
N TRP A 128 6.45 7.45 -11.80
CA TRP A 128 6.72 8.81 -11.40
C TRP A 128 5.38 9.52 -11.24
N LEU A 129 5.00 9.81 -9.99
CA LEU A 129 3.79 10.53 -9.63
C LEU A 129 4.16 11.66 -8.67
N PRO A 130 3.65 12.88 -8.88
CA PRO A 130 3.82 13.93 -7.89
C PRO A 130 3.03 13.61 -6.62
N HIS A 131 3.63 13.89 -5.47
CA HIS A 131 2.93 13.86 -4.19
C HIS A 131 1.98 15.05 -4.12
N ILE A 132 0.70 14.78 -3.92
CA ILE A 132 -0.31 15.82 -3.74
C ILE A 132 -0.29 16.23 -2.26
N THR A 133 -0.09 17.52 -2.03
CA THR A 133 -0.13 18.11 -0.69
C THR A 133 -1.06 19.31 -0.65
N VAL A 134 -1.53 19.64 0.54
CA VAL A 134 -2.38 20.80 0.81
C VAL A 134 -1.72 21.72 1.81
N ALA A 135 -2.11 23.00 1.82
CA ALA A 135 -1.67 23.92 2.86
C ALA A 135 -2.64 25.05 3.13
N ALA A 136 -2.65 25.54 4.36
CA ALA A 136 -3.47 26.66 4.79
C ALA A 136 -2.63 27.92 5.01
N VAL A 137 -2.96 29.01 4.30
CA VAL A 137 -2.54 30.37 4.68
C VAL A 137 -3.64 30.99 5.52
N ILE A 138 -3.34 31.15 6.80
CA ILE A 138 -4.26 31.67 7.80
C ILE A 138 -3.66 32.95 8.37
N GLU A 139 -4.38 34.05 8.24
CA GLU A 139 -3.91 35.38 8.63
C GLU A 139 -4.82 35.99 9.69
N THR A 140 -4.24 36.70 10.65
CA THR A 140 -4.94 37.49 11.66
C THR A 140 -4.08 38.69 12.06
N GLU A 141 -4.61 39.90 11.90
CA GLU A 141 -3.96 41.15 12.30
C GLU A 141 -2.53 41.35 11.74
N GLY A 142 -2.33 40.95 10.49
CA GLY A 142 -1.06 41.01 9.77
C GLY A 142 -0.08 39.89 10.12
N ARG A 143 -0.51 38.88 10.89
CA ARG A 143 0.31 37.72 11.28
C ARG A 143 -0.26 36.44 10.68
N PHE A 144 0.63 35.55 10.28
CA PHE A 144 0.30 34.26 9.68
C PHE A 144 0.57 33.13 10.66
N LEU A 145 -0.38 32.19 10.75
CA LEU A 145 -0.19 30.94 11.49
C LEU A 145 0.78 30.04 10.72
N LEU A 146 1.85 29.64 11.39
CA LEU A 146 2.81 28.66 10.91
C LEU A 146 3.05 27.59 11.98
N VAL A 147 3.61 26.48 11.54
CA VAL A 147 4.17 25.43 12.40
C VAL A 147 5.69 25.43 12.29
N GLU A 148 6.33 25.22 13.43
CA GLU A 148 7.75 24.84 13.50
C GLU A 148 7.80 23.32 13.60
N GLU A 149 8.40 22.66 12.61
CA GLU A 149 8.46 21.20 12.50
C GLU A 149 9.93 20.72 12.51
N ASP A 150 10.18 19.54 13.10
CA ASP A 150 11.48 18.86 13.00
C ASP A 150 11.51 17.98 11.74
N VAL A 151 12.41 18.32 10.83
CA VAL A 151 12.67 17.48 9.66
C VAL A 151 14.12 17.06 9.66
N ASN A 152 14.35 15.77 9.90
CA ASN A 152 15.69 15.17 9.93
C ASN A 152 16.64 15.90 10.89
N GLY A 153 16.13 16.37 12.04
CA GLY A 153 16.88 17.10 13.06
C GLY A 153 17.06 18.59 12.76
N MET A 154 16.36 19.13 11.76
CA MET A 154 16.34 20.57 11.47
C MET A 154 14.97 21.15 11.75
N ALA A 155 14.92 22.15 12.64
CA ALA A 155 13.72 22.95 12.87
C ALA A 155 13.49 23.88 11.68
N VAL A 156 12.35 23.70 11.00
CA VAL A 156 11.95 24.50 9.83
C VAL A 156 10.51 24.98 9.98
N PHE A 157 10.18 26.08 9.32
CA PHE A 157 8.85 26.69 9.38
C PHE A 157 8.04 26.40 8.11
N ASN A 158 6.78 26.06 8.31
CA ASN A 158 5.84 25.76 7.24
C ASN A 158 4.44 26.31 7.54
N GLN A 159 3.61 26.49 6.51
CA GLN A 159 2.17 26.52 6.74
C GLN A 159 1.69 25.18 7.29
N PRO A 160 0.57 25.13 8.02
CA PRO A 160 -0.11 23.88 8.30
C PRO A 160 -0.41 23.14 7.00
N ALA A 161 0.17 21.95 6.82
CA ALA A 161 0.25 21.29 5.53
C ALA A 161 0.68 19.84 5.58
N GLY A 162 -0.02 18.99 4.83
CA GLY A 162 0.40 17.61 4.65
C GLY A 162 -0.15 16.97 3.39
N HIS A 163 -0.16 15.65 3.38
CA HIS A 163 -0.47 14.84 2.20
C HIS A 163 -1.98 14.64 2.05
N LEU A 164 -2.41 14.44 0.81
CA LEU A 164 -3.77 13.97 0.55
C LEU A 164 -3.88 12.47 0.89
N ASP A 165 -4.80 12.12 1.77
CA ASP A 165 -5.12 10.74 2.08
C ASP A 165 -6.03 10.09 1.03
N LYS A 166 -6.04 8.75 1.02
CA LYS A 166 -6.94 7.99 0.15
C LYS A 166 -8.39 8.23 0.56
N SER A 167 -9.23 8.56 -0.43
CA SER A 167 -10.69 8.71 -0.28
C SER A 167 -11.14 9.96 0.49
N GLU A 168 -10.27 10.96 0.68
CA GLU A 168 -10.70 12.28 1.16
C GLU A 168 -10.73 13.32 0.04
N SER A 169 -11.48 14.41 0.25
CA SER A 169 -11.44 15.56 -0.64
C SER A 169 -10.25 16.46 -0.30
N ILE A 170 -9.69 17.16 -1.29
CA ILE A 170 -8.57 18.12 -1.09
C ILE A 170 -8.95 19.20 -0.06
N THR A 171 -10.22 19.61 -0.01
CA THR A 171 -10.72 20.57 1.00
C THR A 171 -10.77 19.96 2.39
N ASN A 172 -11.16 18.69 2.54
CA ASN A 172 -11.13 18.02 3.84
C ASN A 172 -9.69 17.80 4.32
N ALA A 173 -8.78 17.48 3.41
CA ALA A 173 -7.36 17.33 3.72
C ALA A 173 -6.82 18.60 4.39
N VAL A 174 -7.04 19.79 3.81
CA VAL A 174 -6.48 21.03 4.39
C VAL A 174 -7.10 21.37 5.75
N ILE A 175 -8.36 20.99 5.97
CA ILE A 175 -9.04 21.16 7.27
C ILE A 175 -8.43 20.22 8.31
N ARG A 176 -8.23 18.95 7.96
CA ARG A 176 -7.63 17.92 8.80
C ARG A 176 -6.20 18.31 9.18
N GLU A 177 -5.35 18.58 8.20
CA GLU A 177 -3.94 18.95 8.40
C GLU A 177 -3.81 20.19 9.29
N THR A 178 -4.67 21.20 9.10
CA THR A 178 -4.64 22.38 9.97
C THR A 178 -4.96 22.03 11.42
N LEU A 179 -5.96 21.17 11.65
CA LEU A 179 -6.36 20.76 12.99
C LEU A 179 -5.27 19.91 13.66
N GLU A 180 -4.73 18.92 12.94
CA GLU A 180 -3.72 17.98 13.44
C GLU A 180 -2.40 18.70 13.79
N GLU A 181 -1.99 19.68 12.99
CA GLU A 181 -0.71 20.36 13.21
C GLU A 181 -0.81 21.62 14.09
N THR A 182 -1.99 22.23 14.23
CA THR A 182 -2.12 23.50 14.97
C THR A 182 -3.15 23.52 16.09
N ALA A 183 -3.99 22.50 16.20
CA ALA A 183 -5.17 22.47 17.05
C ALA A 183 -6.18 23.60 16.80
N TRP A 184 -6.09 24.32 15.67
CA TRP A 184 -7.10 25.27 15.20
C TRP A 184 -8.02 24.61 14.19
N HIS A 185 -9.33 24.89 14.29
CA HIS A 185 -10.26 24.52 13.24
C HIS A 185 -10.16 25.51 12.09
N PHE A 186 -10.31 25.03 10.86
CA PHE A 186 -10.13 25.84 9.66
C PHE A 186 -11.34 25.75 8.73
N THR A 187 -11.78 26.90 8.23
CA THR A 187 -12.76 27.00 7.15
C THR A 187 -12.08 27.59 5.91
N PRO A 188 -11.72 26.77 4.91
CA PRO A 188 -11.18 27.27 3.66
C PRO A 188 -12.25 28.05 2.89
N THR A 189 -11.87 29.18 2.30
CA THR A 189 -12.79 30.07 1.55
C THR A 189 -12.37 30.22 0.10
N GLU A 190 -11.06 30.23 -0.18
CA GLU A 190 -10.51 30.35 -1.53
C GLU A 190 -9.20 29.55 -1.68
N ILE A 191 -8.84 29.26 -2.93
CA ILE A 191 -7.52 28.75 -3.32
C ILE A 191 -6.62 29.95 -3.65
N ILE A 192 -5.38 29.98 -3.14
CA ILE A 192 -4.36 30.97 -3.51
C ILE A 192 -3.60 30.52 -4.75
N GLY A 193 -3.27 29.23 -4.84
CA GLY A 193 -2.49 28.71 -5.96
C GLY A 193 -2.25 27.21 -5.89
N ILE A 194 -1.72 26.69 -6.99
CA ILE A 194 -1.22 25.32 -7.11
C ILE A 194 0.25 25.43 -7.51
N TYR A 195 1.13 24.87 -6.71
CA TYR A 195 2.57 24.99 -6.90
C TYR A 195 3.18 23.62 -7.20
N GLN A 196 3.96 23.54 -8.28
CA GLN A 196 4.80 22.39 -8.57
C GLN A 196 6.22 22.68 -8.08
N TYR A 197 6.75 21.79 -7.24
CA TYR A 197 8.09 21.91 -6.71
C TYR A 197 8.76 20.54 -6.61
N THR A 198 9.94 20.39 -7.20
CA THR A 198 10.79 19.21 -7.03
C THR A 198 11.85 19.52 -5.99
N ASN A 199 11.85 18.77 -4.89
CA ASN A 199 12.85 18.94 -3.84
C ASN A 199 14.20 18.40 -4.35
N PRO A 200 15.25 19.26 -4.44
CA PRO A 200 16.53 18.87 -5.03
C PRO A 200 17.31 17.86 -4.19
N LEU A 201 16.93 17.65 -2.92
CA LEU A 201 17.64 16.75 -2.00
C LEU A 201 17.17 15.30 -2.13
N ASN A 202 15.90 15.07 -2.49
CA ASN A 202 15.30 13.73 -2.53
C ASN A 202 14.59 13.42 -3.87
N ASP A 203 14.69 14.31 -4.86
CA ASP A 203 14.07 14.22 -6.19
C ASP A 203 12.54 14.03 -6.18
N THR A 204 11.90 14.26 -5.03
CA THR A 204 10.45 14.11 -4.89
C THR A 204 9.76 15.35 -5.44
N THR A 205 8.81 15.14 -6.34
CA THR A 205 7.98 16.22 -6.91
C THR A 205 6.68 16.33 -6.12
N TYR A 206 6.35 17.56 -5.72
CA TYR A 206 5.13 17.91 -5.02
C TYR A 206 4.24 18.77 -5.89
N LEU A 207 2.93 18.53 -5.81
CA LEU A 207 1.89 19.41 -6.31
C LEU A 207 1.10 19.92 -5.10
N ARG A 208 1.42 21.13 -4.64
CA ARG A 208 0.85 21.72 -3.43
C ARG A 208 -0.33 22.62 -3.78
N ILE A 209 -1.53 22.29 -3.28
CA ILE A 209 -2.71 23.15 -3.37
C ILE A 209 -2.79 24.01 -2.10
N VAL A 210 -2.75 25.32 -2.27
CA VAL A 210 -2.74 26.25 -1.14
C VAL A 210 -4.09 26.96 -1.03
N PHE A 211 -4.69 26.88 0.16
CA PHE A 211 -5.95 27.51 0.52
C PHE A 211 -5.71 28.71 1.42
N CYS A 212 -6.63 29.66 1.41
CA CYS A 212 -6.80 30.61 2.49
C CYS A 212 -8.20 30.52 3.07
N GLY A 213 -8.36 31.03 4.27
CA GLY A 213 -9.61 30.91 5.00
C GLY A 213 -9.52 31.50 6.39
N LYS A 214 -10.49 31.13 7.22
CA LYS A 214 -10.57 31.59 8.61
C LYS A 214 -10.29 30.43 9.56
N HIS A 215 -9.46 30.69 10.55
CA HIS A 215 -9.43 29.84 11.73
C HIS A 215 -10.60 30.15 12.66
N HIS A 216 -10.93 29.21 13.52
CA HIS A 216 -11.94 29.29 14.56
C HIS A 216 -11.67 28.19 15.59
N ASP A 217 -12.31 28.29 16.76
CA ASP A 217 -12.33 27.27 17.80
C ASP A 217 -10.96 26.64 18.11
N TYR A 218 -10.18 27.24 19.00
CA TYR A 218 -8.91 26.65 19.40
C TYR A 218 -9.12 25.48 20.37
N SER A 219 -8.54 24.32 20.07
CA SER A 219 -8.68 23.08 20.85
C SER A 219 -7.36 22.68 21.53
N PRO A 220 -6.88 23.42 22.55
CA PRO A 220 -5.53 23.27 23.12
C PRO A 220 -5.22 21.89 23.72
N ASP A 221 -6.25 21.11 24.03
CA ASP A 221 -6.11 19.77 24.61
C ASP A 221 -5.84 18.69 23.54
N LEU A 222 -5.94 19.02 22.25
CA LEU A 222 -5.58 18.10 21.17
C LEU A 222 -4.05 18.01 21.07
N PRO A 223 -3.48 16.78 21.06
CA PRO A 223 -2.07 16.62 20.78
C PRO A 223 -1.79 17.04 19.33
N LEU A 224 -0.70 17.78 19.13
CA LEU A 224 -0.20 18.04 17.80
C LEU A 224 0.52 16.81 17.25
N ASP A 225 0.66 16.77 15.93
CA ASP A 225 1.48 15.75 15.28
C ASP A 225 2.92 15.73 15.81
N LYS A 226 3.50 14.53 15.82
CA LYS A 226 4.79 14.25 16.48
C LYS A 226 5.96 15.08 15.95
N GLU A 227 5.86 15.49 14.69
CA GLU A 227 6.88 16.27 13.98
C GLU A 227 6.77 17.77 14.33
N ILE A 228 5.64 18.20 14.90
CA ILE A 228 5.38 19.60 15.24
C ILE A 228 5.99 19.94 16.60
N ILE A 229 6.92 20.91 16.59
CA ILE A 229 7.56 21.46 17.78
C ILE A 229 6.62 22.46 18.46
N ARG A 230 6.02 23.38 17.67
CA ARG A 230 5.05 24.39 18.14
C ARG A 230 4.36 25.11 16.99
N THR A 231 3.26 25.80 17.31
CA THR A 231 2.61 26.80 16.44
C THR A 231 3.12 28.22 16.73
N VAL A 232 3.27 29.06 15.70
CA VAL A 232 3.65 30.47 15.83
C VAL A 232 2.80 31.39 14.96
N TRP A 233 2.65 32.65 15.37
CA TRP A 233 2.02 33.71 14.59
C TRP A 233 3.05 34.76 14.21
N MET A 234 3.42 34.83 12.94
CA MET A 234 4.53 35.66 12.46
C MET A 234 4.11 36.63 11.35
N THR A 235 4.69 37.82 11.32
CA THR A 235 4.54 38.72 10.16
C THR A 235 5.36 38.21 8.97
N ARG A 236 5.06 38.69 7.77
CA ARG A 236 5.81 38.34 6.56
C ARG A 236 7.32 38.65 6.70
N GLU A 237 7.66 39.73 7.39
CA GLU A 237 9.04 40.16 7.67
C GLU A 237 9.73 39.27 8.70
N GLU A 238 8.99 38.71 9.66
CA GLU A 238 9.55 37.73 10.61
C GLU A 238 9.80 36.38 9.90
N ILE A 239 8.94 36.01 8.93
CA ILE A 239 8.98 34.74 8.21
C ILE A 239 10.18 34.65 7.25
N ILE A 240 10.53 35.73 6.55
CA ILE A 240 11.65 35.71 5.59
C ILE A 240 13.01 35.43 6.26
N GLU A 241 13.11 35.70 7.56
CA GLU A 241 14.32 35.46 8.36
C GLU A 241 14.38 34.03 8.94
N GLN A 242 13.35 33.20 8.72
CA GLN A 242 13.28 31.83 9.23
C GLN A 242 13.82 30.79 8.25
N PRO A 243 14.30 29.63 8.73
CA PRO A 243 14.56 28.47 7.89
C PRO A 243 13.23 27.86 7.41
N LEU A 244 12.85 28.11 6.16
CA LEU A 244 11.58 27.65 5.61
C LEU A 244 11.68 26.21 5.08
N ARG A 245 10.59 25.44 5.27
CA ARG A 245 10.47 24.06 4.77
C ARG A 245 10.67 23.94 3.26
N SER A 246 10.20 24.93 2.51
CA SER A 246 10.39 25.04 1.07
C SER A 246 10.19 26.48 0.60
N PRO A 247 10.64 26.86 -0.61
CA PRO A 247 10.36 28.17 -1.19
C PRO A 247 8.86 28.45 -1.37
N MET A 248 8.01 27.41 -1.42
CA MET A 248 6.56 27.56 -1.55
C MET A 248 5.94 28.29 -0.35
N VAL A 249 6.58 28.23 0.83
CA VAL A 249 6.06 28.86 2.05
C VAL A 249 5.96 30.38 1.87
N LEU A 250 7.04 31.02 1.44
CA LEU A 250 7.06 32.46 1.21
C LEU A 250 6.22 32.84 -0.01
N ARG A 251 6.26 32.01 -1.07
CA ARG A 251 5.47 32.23 -2.29
C ARG A 251 3.97 32.28 -2.00
N ALA A 252 3.46 31.35 -1.19
CA ALA A 252 2.05 31.30 -0.78
C ALA A 252 1.62 32.56 -0.03
N ILE A 253 2.45 33.05 0.89
CA ILE A 253 2.19 34.28 1.66
C ILE A 253 2.19 35.49 0.74
N ASP A 254 3.16 35.58 -0.18
CA ASP A 254 3.24 36.69 -1.13
C ASP A 254 2.04 36.73 -2.08
N ASP A 255 1.62 35.59 -2.62
CA ASP A 255 0.42 35.51 -3.46
C ASP A 255 -0.84 35.87 -2.65
N TYR A 256 -0.92 35.46 -1.37
CA TYR A 256 -2.00 35.88 -0.46
C TYR A 256 -2.05 37.40 -0.29
N LEU A 257 -0.90 38.03 0.01
CA LEU A 257 -0.77 39.48 0.22
C LEU A 257 -1.06 40.29 -1.05
N ASN A 258 -0.73 39.73 -2.22
CA ASN A 258 -1.05 40.32 -3.53
C ASN A 258 -2.53 40.15 -3.93
N GLY A 259 -3.36 39.53 -3.07
CA GLY A 259 -4.79 39.37 -3.30
C GLY A 259 -5.16 38.27 -4.30
N VAL A 260 -4.25 37.34 -4.59
CA VAL A 260 -4.55 36.20 -5.48
C VAL A 260 -5.58 35.29 -4.82
N ARG A 261 -6.75 35.14 -5.43
CA ARG A 261 -7.86 34.32 -4.93
C ARG A 261 -8.58 33.63 -6.08
N TYR A 262 -8.81 32.33 -5.92
CA TYR A 262 -9.54 31.48 -6.85
C TYR A 262 -10.66 30.75 -6.11
N PRO A 263 -11.83 30.52 -6.74
CA PRO A 263 -12.94 29.85 -6.09
C PRO A 263 -12.63 28.37 -5.81
N LEU A 264 -13.12 27.85 -4.67
CA LEU A 264 -12.91 26.45 -4.27
C LEU A 264 -13.40 25.44 -5.31
N ASN A 265 -14.47 25.79 -6.04
CA ASN A 265 -15.10 24.91 -7.04
C ASN A 265 -14.26 24.66 -8.30
N ILE A 266 -13.08 25.26 -8.43
CA ILE A 266 -12.08 24.84 -9.43
C ILE A 266 -11.66 23.38 -9.21
N ILE A 267 -11.67 22.92 -7.96
CA ILE A 267 -11.40 21.54 -7.60
C ILE A 267 -12.71 20.92 -7.13
N THR A 268 -13.18 19.89 -7.83
CA THR A 268 -14.40 19.15 -7.48
C THR A 268 -14.09 17.66 -7.41
N MET A 269 -14.51 17.02 -6.33
CA MET A 269 -14.53 15.56 -6.22
C MET A 269 -15.84 15.06 -6.87
N LEU A 270 -15.74 14.10 -7.79
CA LEU A 270 -16.87 13.56 -8.57
C LEU A 270 -17.22 12.13 -8.15
#